data_AF-A0AAV0VRH4-F1
#
_entry.id   AF-A0AAV0VRH4-F1
#
_cell.length_a   1.000
_cell.length_b   1.000
_cell.length_c   1.000
_cell.angle_alpha   90.00
_cell.angle_beta   90.00
_cell.angle_gamma   90.00
#
_symmetry.space_group_name_H-M   'P 1'
#
loop_
_entity.id
_entity.type
_entity.pdbx_description
1 polymer ?
#
loop_
_entity_poly.entity_id
_entity_poly.type
_entity_poly.pdbx_seq_one_letter_code
_entity_poly.pdbx_strand_id
1 'polypeptide(L)'
;MLLQEDDSGKLRLVHCFSKKTNETEMVTDCQALVYMNGLKTSNSQITRWFDLMQEFDVEVRHRAGTAMAHVDALSRAPTENSTDTMDEIIANHLEVFTTLTEEQYVKSMQYSDSEIMGIINY
;
A
#
# COMPACT_ATOMS: atom_id res chain seq x y z
N MET A 1 14.03 -1.89 -22.25
CA MET A 1 13.22 -1.70 -23.47
C MET A 1 13.88 -2.48 -24.59
N LEU A 2 13.26 -3.58 -25.06
CA LEU A 2 13.79 -4.42 -26.12
C LEU A 2 12.77 -4.50 -27.26
N LEU A 3 13.26 -4.44 -28.50
CA LEU A 3 12.43 -4.68 -29.68
C LEU A 3 12.49 -6.18 -29.99
N GLN A 4 11.33 -6.83 -30.08
CA GLN A 4 11.22 -8.24 -30.44
C GLN A 4 10.34 -8.39 -31.68
N GLU A 5 10.78 -9.18 -32.64
CA GLU A 5 10.08 -9.43 -33.90
C GLU A 5 8.95 -10.44 -33.68
N ASP A 6 7.75 -10.15 -34.17
CA ASP A 6 6.63 -11.09 -34.13
C ASP A 6 6.67 -12.07 -35.32
N ASP A 7 5.81 -13.09 -35.30
CA ASP A 7 5.74 -14.13 -36.34
C ASP A 7 5.39 -13.59 -37.74
N SER A 8 5.01 -12.31 -37.85
CA SER A 8 4.75 -11.60 -39.10
C SER A 8 5.94 -10.76 -39.58
N GLY A 9 7.08 -10.82 -38.89
CA GLY A 9 8.27 -10.03 -39.19
C GLY A 9 8.17 -8.57 -38.71
N LYS A 10 7.21 -8.25 -37.84
CA LYS A 10 7.01 -6.89 -37.35
C LYS A 10 7.67 -6.72 -35.99
N LEU A 11 8.61 -5.79 -35.89
CA LEU A 11 9.23 -5.42 -34.63
C LEU A 11 8.19 -4.80 -33.68
N ARG A 12 7.98 -5.45 -32.54
CA ARG A 12 7.15 -4.95 -31.44
C ARG A 12 8.04 -4.49 -30.31
N LEU A 13 7.60 -3.40 -29.67
CA LEU A 13 8.20 -2.95 -28.43
C LEU A 13 7.76 -3.91 -27.32
N VAL A 14 8.72 -4.67 -26.78
CA VAL A 14 8.48 -5.56 -25.65
C VAL A 14 9.17 -4.95 -24.44
N HIS A 15 8.37 -4.57 -23.46
CA HIS A 15 8.87 -4.07 -22.20
C HIS A 15 9.42 -5.26 -21.38
N CYS A 16 10.68 -5.63 -21.61
CA CYS A 16 11.37 -6.57 -20.73
C CYS A 16 11.63 -5.88 -19.38
N PHE A 17 10.80 -6.21 -18.40
CA PHE A 17 11.08 -5.95 -16.99
C PHE A 17 12.05 -7.01 -16.47
N SER A 18 13.28 -6.59 -16.17
CA SER A 18 14.17 -7.35 -15.31
C SER A 18 13.64 -7.21 -13.88
N LYS A 19 12.91 -8.21 -13.36
CA LYS A 19 12.51 -8.26 -11.95
C LYS A 19 13.78 -8.32 -11.10
N LYS A 20 14.06 -7.25 -10.35
CA LYS A 20 15.18 -7.18 -9.41
C LYS A 20 14.58 -7.44 -8.03
N THR A 21 14.85 -8.62 -7.50
CA THR A 21 14.33 -9.24 -6.27
C THR A 21 14.35 -8.33 -5.04
N ASN A 22 13.31 -7.51 -4.86
CA ASN A 22 12.86 -7.01 -3.57
C ASN A 22 11.36 -7.32 -3.47
N GLU A 23 11.02 -8.55 -3.08
CA GLU A 23 9.64 -9.06 -3.05
C GLU A 23 8.79 -8.31 -2.01
N THR A 24 8.23 -7.17 -2.40
CA THR A 24 7.28 -6.43 -1.57
C THR A 24 5.87 -6.87 -1.95
N GLU A 25 5.10 -7.37 -0.99
CA GLU A 25 3.73 -7.85 -1.22
C GLU A 25 2.71 -6.76 -0.87
N MET A 26 1.83 -6.43 -1.82
CA MET A 26 0.69 -5.54 -1.62
C MET A 26 -0.58 -6.38 -1.46
N VAL A 27 -1.10 -6.46 -0.23
CA VAL A 27 -2.35 -7.17 0.07
C VAL A 27 -3.52 -6.19 0.02
N THR A 28 -4.57 -6.52 -0.73
CA THR A 28 -5.76 -5.69 -0.90
C THR A 28 -7.03 -6.52 -0.93
N ASP A 29 -8.15 -5.95 -0.48
CA ASP A 29 -9.50 -6.51 -0.64
C ASP A 29 -10.13 -6.16 -2.00
N CYS A 30 -9.46 -5.32 -2.79
CA CYS A 30 -9.90 -4.92 -4.11
C CYS A 30 -9.41 -5.94 -5.15
N GLN A 31 -10.30 -6.88 -5.48
CA GLN A 31 -10.05 -7.91 -6.50
C GLN A 31 -9.66 -7.32 -7.87
N ALA A 32 -10.12 -6.11 -8.20
CA ALA A 32 -9.80 -5.44 -9.46
C ALA A 32 -8.30 -5.15 -9.61
N LEU A 33 -7.60 -4.86 -8.52
CA LEU A 33 -6.16 -4.55 -8.55
C LEU A 33 -5.30 -5.76 -8.93
N VAL A 34 -5.72 -6.98 -8.59
CA VAL A 34 -5.02 -8.21 -8.98
C VAL A 34 -4.99 -8.39 -10.51
N TYR A 35 -6.06 -7.98 -11.19
CA TYR A 35 -6.20 -8.17 -12.63
C TYR A 35 -5.55 -7.06 -13.48
N MET A 36 -5.01 -6.01 -12.84
CA MET A 36 -4.39 -4.87 -13.51
C MET A 36 -3.24 -5.27 -14.43
N ASN A 37 -2.46 -6.29 -14.06
CA ASN A 37 -1.31 -6.76 -14.83
C ASN A 37 -1.66 -7.37 -16.20
N GLY A 38 -2.92 -7.78 -16.41
CA GLY A 38 -3.39 -8.36 -17.69
C GLY A 38 -4.37 -7.47 -18.45
N LEU A 39 -4.75 -6.32 -17.90
CA LEU A 39 -5.90 -5.55 -18.38
C LEU A 39 -5.49 -4.57 -19.49
N LYS A 40 -5.80 -4.91 -20.74
CA LYS A 40 -5.84 -3.92 -21.84
C LYS A 40 -7.14 -3.14 -21.74
N THR A 41 -7.12 -2.05 -20.99
CA THR A 41 -8.28 -1.18 -20.77
C THR A 41 -8.14 0.15 -21.52
N SER A 42 -9.27 0.66 -22.03
CA SER A 42 -9.37 2.01 -22.62
C SER A 42 -9.72 3.08 -21.57
N ASN A 43 -9.89 2.69 -20.30
CA ASN A 43 -10.18 3.62 -19.21
C ASN A 43 -8.89 4.30 -18.73
N SER A 44 -8.80 5.61 -18.97
CA SER A 44 -7.64 6.44 -18.62
C SER A 44 -7.32 6.48 -17.12
N GLN A 45 -8.31 6.33 -16.25
CA GLN A 45 -8.09 6.27 -14.81
C GLN A 45 -7.32 5.00 -14.43
N ILE A 46 -7.72 3.86 -15.00
CA ILE A 46 -7.09 2.58 -14.72
C ILE A 46 -5.66 2.57 -15.28
N THR A 47 -5.44 3.10 -16.49
CA THR A 47 -4.10 3.26 -17.06
C THR A 47 -3.19 4.11 -16.19
N ARG A 48 -3.69 5.25 -15.68
CA ARG A 48 -2.91 6.12 -14.80
C ARG A 48 -2.47 5.39 -13.52
N TRP A 49 -3.38 4.65 -12.87
CA TRP A 49 -3.03 3.89 -11.67
C TRP A 49 -2.06 2.75 -11.98
N PHE A 50 -2.22 2.08 -13.12
CA PHE A 50 -1.32 1.03 -13.57
C PHE A 50 0.10 1.56 -13.81
N ASP A 51 0.24 2.71 -14.47
CA ASP A 51 1.54 3.34 -14.71
C ASP A 51 2.25 3.70 -13.40
N LEU A 52 1.50 4.22 -12.42
CA LEU A 52 2.04 4.54 -11.09
C LEU A 52 2.48 3.28 -10.33
N MET A 53 1.70 2.20 -10.41
CA MET A 53 2.04 0.94 -9.74
C MET A 53 3.26 0.25 -10.37
N GLN A 54 3.50 0.43 -11.67
CA GLN A 54 4.66 -0.13 -12.36
C GLN A 54 6.00 0.47 -11.91
N GLU A 55 6.00 1.61 -11.21
CA GLU A 55 7.22 2.19 -10.62
C GLU A 55 7.76 1.36 -9.45
N PHE A 56 6.93 0.50 -8.86
CA PHE A 56 7.25 -0.33 -7.70
C PHE A 56 7.33 -1.82 -8.09
N ASP A 57 8.29 -2.56 -7.52
CA ASP A 57 8.36 -4.03 -7.66
C ASP A 57 7.45 -4.69 -6.62
N VAL A 58 6.13 -4.60 -6.83
CA VAL A 58 5.11 -5.12 -5.91
C VAL A 58 4.32 -6.28 -6.51
N GLU A 59 4.13 -7.33 -5.72
CA GLU A 59 3.19 -8.40 -6.04
C GLU A 59 1.84 -8.10 -5.38
N VAL A 60 0.79 -7.91 -6.19
CA VAL A 60 -0.56 -7.65 -5.67
C VAL A 60 -1.29 -8.95 -5.39
N ARG A 61 -1.68 -9.19 -4.13
CA ARG A 61 -2.50 -10.34 -3.72
C ARG A 61 -3.84 -9.89 -3.13
N HIS A 62 -4.89 -10.63 -3.48
CA HIS A 62 -6.21 -10.38 -2.91
C HIS A 62 -6.40 -11.14 -1.59
N ARG A 63 -6.95 -10.47 -0.58
CA ARG A 63 -7.43 -11.04 0.67
C ARG A 63 -8.84 -10.51 0.94
N ALA A 64 -9.77 -11.37 1.36
CA ALA A 64 -11.14 -10.93 1.65
C ALA A 64 -11.16 -9.82 2.72
N GLY A 65 -11.99 -8.78 2.51
CA GLY A 65 -12.08 -7.64 3.43
C GLY A 65 -12.43 -8.03 4.88
N THR A 66 -13.17 -9.13 5.08
CA THR A 66 -13.45 -9.69 6.42
C THR A 66 -12.19 -10.13 7.17
N ALA A 67 -11.11 -10.44 6.47
CA ALA A 67 -9.79 -10.78 7.02
C ALA A 67 -8.81 -9.58 7.00
N MET A 68 -9.31 -8.37 6.75
CA MET A 68 -8.57 -7.11 6.70
C MET A 68 -9.19 -6.03 7.60
N ALA A 69 -9.80 -6.45 8.72
CA ALA A 69 -10.46 -5.54 9.66
C ALA A 69 -9.53 -4.43 10.19
N HIS A 70 -8.22 -4.69 10.32
CA HIS A 70 -7.23 -3.67 10.68
C HIS A 70 -7.15 -2.54 9.64
N VAL A 71 -7.18 -2.88 8.35
CA VAL A 71 -7.15 -1.88 7.27
C VAL A 71 -8.44 -1.10 7.22
N ASP A 72 -9.59 -1.76 7.37
CA ASP A 72 -10.89 -1.11 7.41
C ASP A 72 -10.98 -0.12 8.59
N ALA A 73 -10.57 -0.55 9.79
CA ALA A 73 -10.54 0.31 10.98
C ALA A 73 -9.67 1.55 10.79
N LEU A 74 -8.47 1.39 10.21
CA LEU A 74 -7.58 2.52 9.89
C LEU A 74 -8.19 3.45 8.83
N SER A 75 -8.80 2.91 7.79
CA SER A 75 -9.41 3.70 6.72
C SER A 75 -10.64 4.51 7.19
N ARG A 76 -11.31 4.04 8.25
CA ARG A 76 -12.48 4.68 8.85
C ARG A 76 -12.15 5.49 10.10
N ALA A 77 -10.88 5.51 10.52
CA ALA A 77 -10.47 6.25 11.70
C ALA A 77 -10.86 7.74 11.53
N PRO A 78 -11.47 8.36 12.55
CA PRO A 78 -11.81 9.78 12.49
C PRO A 78 -10.53 10.57 12.25
N THR A 79 -10.44 11.25 11.11
CA THR A 79 -9.45 12.31 10.95
C THR A 79 -9.95 13.46 11.79
N GLU A 80 -9.36 13.65 12.97
CA GLU A 80 -9.58 14.88 13.73
C GLU A 80 -9.26 16.03 12.79
N ASN A 81 -10.24 16.90 12.53
CA ASN A 81 -9.96 18.20 11.97
C ASN A 81 -9.24 18.96 13.09
N SER A 82 -7.96 18.69 13.29
CA SER A 82 -7.17 19.34 14.33
C SER A 82 -7.15 20.83 13.99
N THR A 83 -7.94 21.60 14.72
CA THR A 83 -7.82 23.05 14.81
C THR A 83 -6.51 23.47 15.48
N ASP A 84 -5.83 22.50 16.09
CA ASP A 84 -4.56 22.68 16.76
C ASP A 84 -3.48 22.92 15.70
N THR A 85 -2.73 23.99 15.89
CA THR A 85 -1.60 24.28 15.00
C THR A 85 -0.56 23.19 15.22
N MET A 86 0.08 22.73 14.16
CA MET A 86 1.09 21.65 14.21
C MET A 86 2.15 21.89 15.30
N ASP A 87 2.45 23.16 15.60
CA ASP A 87 3.36 23.61 16.66
C ASP A 87 2.89 23.29 18.10
N GLU A 88 1.58 23.32 18.36
CA GLU A 88 1.00 23.03 19.70
C GLU A 88 1.02 21.53 20.01
N ILE A 89 0.84 20.70 18.98
CA ILE A 89 0.91 19.23 19.08
C ILE A 89 2.35 18.79 19.36
N ILE A 90 3.32 19.39 18.68
CA ILE A 90 4.74 19.08 18.84
C ILE A 90 5.25 19.44 20.25
N ALA A 91 4.82 20.59 20.79
CA ALA A 91 5.26 21.05 22.11
C ALA A 91 4.84 20.11 23.25
N ASN A 92 3.63 19.53 23.17
CA ASN A 92 3.12 18.64 24.22
C ASN A 92 3.69 17.21 24.15
N HIS A 93 4.17 16.77 22.99
CA HIS A 93 4.61 15.38 22.79
C HIS A 93 6.14 15.19 22.92
N LEU A 94 6.92 16.28 22.99
CA LEU A 94 8.39 16.27 22.93
C LEU A 94 9.06 15.58 24.14
N GLU A 95 8.46 15.64 25.33
CA GLU A 95 9.06 15.01 26.53
C GLU A 95 8.99 13.48 26.51
N VAL A 96 7.96 12.90 25.88
CA VAL A 96 7.78 11.44 25.76
C VAL A 96 8.63 10.85 24.61
N PHE A 97 8.86 11.64 23.56
CA PHE A 97 9.54 11.21 22.32
C PHE A 97 11.07 11.02 22.42
N THR A 98 11.71 11.48 23.49
CA THR A 98 13.18 11.40 23.59
C THR A 98 13.72 10.01 23.91
N THR A 99 12.86 9.05 24.29
CA THR A 99 13.28 7.69 24.69
C THR A 99 12.68 6.57 23.84
N LEU A 100 11.64 6.84 23.07
CA LEU A 100 10.95 5.88 22.21
C LEU A 100 10.79 6.48 20.82
N THR A 101 11.09 5.70 19.78
CA THR A 101 10.76 6.12 18.41
C THR A 101 9.23 6.14 18.21
N GLU A 102 8.73 6.92 17.24
CA GLU A 102 7.31 6.94 16.86
C GLU A 102 6.74 5.54 16.65
N GLU A 103 7.48 4.69 15.96
CA GLU A 103 7.09 3.30 15.74
C GLU A 103 6.96 2.50 17.05
N GLN A 104 7.86 2.73 18.01
CA GLN A 104 7.85 2.01 19.29
C GLN A 104 6.69 2.46 20.19
N TYR A 105 6.37 3.75 20.17
CA TYR A 105 5.23 4.32 20.89
C TYR A 105 3.89 3.82 20.33
N VAL A 106 3.74 3.87 19.00
CA VAL A 106 2.52 3.37 18.34
C VAL A 106 2.36 1.87 18.58
N LYS A 107 3.45 1.09 18.51
CA LYS A 107 3.42 -0.34 18.83
C LYS A 107 3.03 -0.60 20.28
N SER A 108 3.58 0.13 21.26
CA SER A 108 3.23 -0.12 22.67
C SER A 108 1.76 0.16 22.96
N MET A 109 1.20 1.23 22.37
CA MET A 109 -0.23 1.54 22.48
C MET A 109 -1.08 0.45 21.83
N GLN A 110 -0.74 0.03 20.60
CA GLN A 110 -1.47 -1.02 19.89
C GLN A 110 -1.43 -2.38 20.61
N TYR A 111 -0.29 -2.75 21.22
CA TYR A 111 -0.15 -3.99 22.00
C TYR A 111 -0.89 -3.95 23.34
N SER A 112 -1.12 -2.75 23.88
CA SER A 112 -1.86 -2.57 25.13
C SER A 112 -3.38 -2.66 24.96
N ASP A 113 -3.89 -2.50 23.73
CA ASP A 113 -5.30 -2.55 23.41
C ASP A 113 -5.73 -3.98 23.05
N SER A 114 -6.64 -4.54 23.87
CA SER A 114 -7.13 -5.92 23.71
C SER A 114 -7.98 -6.14 22.47
N GLU A 115 -8.69 -5.11 21.99
CA GLU A 115 -9.48 -5.20 20.76
C GLU A 115 -8.56 -5.19 19.54
N ILE A 116 -7.57 -4.29 19.50
CA ILE A 116 -6.59 -4.24 18.42
C ILE A 116 -5.74 -5.52 18.38
N MET A 117 -5.35 -6.07 19.54
CA MET A 117 -4.65 -7.36 19.60
C MET A 117 -5.49 -8.55 19.10
N GLY A 118 -6.81 -8.48 19.22
CA GLY A 118 -7.72 -9.45 18.62
C GLY A 118 -7.71 -9.42 17.09
N ILE A 119 -7.40 -8.27 16.48
CA ILE A 119 -7.36 -8.08 15.02
C ILE A 119 -6.02 -8.56 14.43
N ILE A 120 -4.91 -8.42 15.16
CA ILE A 120 -3.55 -8.78 14.68
C ILE A 120 -3.35 -10.31 14.62
N ASN A 121 -4.08 -11.09 15.43
CA ASN A 121 -3.88 -12.53 15.60
C ASN A 121 -4.80 -13.44 14.73
N TYR A 122 -5.44 -12.90 13.70
CA TYR A 122 -6.21 -13.63 12.68
C TYR A 122 -5.67 -13.37 11.28
#